data_AF-A0A2V9MCW2-F1
#
_entry.id   AF-A0A2V9MCW2-F1
#
_cell.length_a   1.000
_cell.length_b   1.000
_cell.length_c   1.000
_cell.angle_alpha   90.00
_cell.angle_beta   90.00
_cell.angle_gamma   90.00
#
_symmetry.space_group_name_H-M   'P 1'
#
loop_
_entity.id
_entity.type
_entity.pdbx_description
1 polymer ?
#
loop_
_entity_poly.entity_id
_entity_poly.type
_entity_poly.pdbx_seq_one_letter_code
_entity_poly.pdbx_strand_id
1 'polypeptide(L)'
;LHLGSPVIRSYHQDGSVKQYVRDHLILRTEATSNDIRWHKINKAVENLPKVRKTLRAINENYLNIQQDILETFVDRGQLRRLREPSLNSSGKRIPGLKLDHERQLALMQALVC
;
A
#
# COMPACT_ATOMS: atom_id res chain seq x y z
N LEU A 1 0.61 19.97 -9.89
CA LEU A 1 0.99 19.51 -8.53
C LEU A 1 2.46 19.07 -8.57
N HIS A 2 3.38 19.80 -7.94
CA HIS A 2 4.67 19.22 -7.56
C HIS A 2 4.40 18.31 -6.36
N LEU A 3 4.16 17.03 -6.61
CA LEU A 3 4.13 16.04 -5.54
C LEU A 3 5.58 15.92 -5.04
N GLY A 4 5.89 16.61 -3.93
CA GLY A 4 7.16 16.45 -3.24
C GLY A 4 7.41 14.96 -3.02
N SER A 5 8.57 14.47 -3.42
CA SER A 5 8.88 13.05 -3.58
C SER A 5 8.39 12.21 -2.39
N PRO A 6 7.31 11.42 -2.53
CA PRO A 6 7.06 10.36 -1.59
C PRO A 6 7.99 9.22 -1.98
N VAL A 7 8.85 8.80 -1.04
CA VAL A 7 9.68 7.63 -1.24
C VAL A 7 9.48 6.69 -0.08
N ILE A 8 8.61 5.69 -0.22
CA ILE A 8 8.40 4.75 0.87
C ILE A 8 9.76 4.10 1.17
N ARG A 9 10.16 4.13 2.45
CA ARG A 9 11.38 3.46 2.92
C ARG A 9 11.04 2.57 4.11
N SER A 10 11.25 1.27 3.92
CA SER A 10 11.07 0.26 4.96
C SER A 10 12.42 -0.34 5.31
N TYR A 11 12.64 -0.58 6.60
CA TYR A 11 13.87 -1.18 7.12
C TYR A 11 13.56 -2.56 7.70
N HIS A 12 14.48 -3.49 7.50
CA HIS A 12 14.44 -4.81 8.15
C HIS A 12 15.86 -5.31 8.33
N GLN A 13 16.23 -5.61 9.58
CA GLN A 13 17.60 -5.94 9.97
C GLN A 13 18.58 -4.86 9.46
N ASP A 14 19.53 -5.22 8.61
CA ASP A 14 20.53 -4.34 8.04
C ASP A 14 20.17 -3.85 6.62
N GLY A 15 19.00 -4.26 6.13
CA GLY A 15 18.51 -3.97 4.80
C GLY A 15 17.42 -2.91 4.79
N SER A 16 17.17 -2.37 3.60
CA SER A 16 16.06 -1.47 3.35
C SER A 16 15.46 -1.66 1.97
N VAL A 17 14.17 -1.41 1.82
CA VAL A 17 13.50 -1.22 0.52
C VAL A 17 13.18 0.26 0.38
N LYS A 18 13.49 0.84 -0.78
CA LYS A 18 13.18 2.23 -1.14
C LYS A 18 12.33 2.24 -2.40
N GLN A 19 11.28 3.04 -2.42
CA GLN A 19 10.44 3.21 -3.61
C GLN A 19 10.35 4.68 -3.99
N TYR A 20 11.03 5.13 -5.04
CA TYR A 20 11.14 6.55 -5.39
C TYR A 20 10.86 6.85 -6.86
N VAL A 21 10.40 8.07 -7.14
CA VAL A 21 10.32 8.58 -8.50
C VAL A 21 11.74 8.83 -9.01
N ARG A 22 12.14 8.08 -10.04
CA ARG A 22 13.39 8.26 -10.76
C ARG A 22 13.12 8.97 -12.07
N ASP A 23 13.95 9.96 -12.39
CA ASP A 23 13.94 10.70 -13.65
C ASP A 23 12.58 11.33 -13.99
N HIS A 24 11.73 11.58 -12.98
CA HIS A 24 10.35 12.09 -13.12
C HIS A 24 9.41 11.20 -13.97
N LEU A 25 9.83 9.98 -14.29
CA LEU A 25 9.15 9.12 -15.25
C LEU A 25 8.76 7.77 -14.67
N ILE A 26 9.52 7.26 -13.70
CA ILE A 26 9.39 5.88 -13.26
C ILE A 26 9.36 5.79 -11.74
N LEU A 27 8.39 5.06 -11.19
CA LEU A 27 8.43 4.66 -9.79
C LEU A 27 9.34 3.44 -9.65
N ARG A 28 10.55 3.64 -9.15
CA ARG A 28 11.54 2.59 -8.92
C ARG A 28 11.39 2.01 -7.52
N THR A 29 11.43 0.69 -7.42
CA THR A 29 11.53 -0.05 -6.14
C THR A 29 12.88 -0.77 -6.07
N GLU A 30 13.62 -0.55 -4.99
CA GLU A 30 14.97 -1.11 -4.81
C GLU A 30 15.20 -1.60 -3.38
N ALA A 31 15.53 -2.88 -3.25
CA ALA A 31 16.03 -3.51 -2.05
C ALA A 31 17.55 -3.40 -1.96
N THR A 32 18.04 -3.04 -0.79
CA THR A 32 19.46 -2.90 -0.44
C THR A 32 19.75 -3.66 0.85
N SER A 33 20.92 -4.28 0.98
CA SER A 33 21.41 -4.88 2.23
C SER A 33 22.88 -4.53 2.39
N ASN A 34 23.29 -4.17 3.62
CA ASN A 34 24.68 -3.83 3.94
C ASN A 34 25.53 -5.09 4.16
N ASP A 35 24.89 -6.21 4.50
CA ASP A 35 25.47 -7.49 4.84
C ASP A 35 24.56 -8.65 4.40
N ILE A 36 24.89 -9.24 3.26
CA ILE A 36 24.08 -10.30 2.65
C ILE A 36 24.03 -11.62 3.45
N ARG A 37 24.81 -11.73 4.53
CA ARG A 37 24.78 -12.88 5.44
C ARG A 37 23.44 -13.05 6.16
N TRP A 38 22.69 -11.96 6.35
CA TRP A 38 21.30 -12.01 6.85
C TRP A 38 20.37 -12.84 5.95
N HIS A 39 20.69 -12.92 4.66
CA HIS A 39 19.99 -13.77 3.70
C HIS A 39 20.62 -15.17 3.55
N LYS A 40 21.51 -15.57 4.48
CA LYS A 40 22.25 -16.85 4.44
C LYS A 40 23.10 -16.99 3.17
N ILE A 41 23.71 -15.88 2.74
CA ILE A 41 24.62 -15.82 1.59
C ILE A 41 25.98 -15.31 2.07
N ASN A 42 27.06 -16.00 1.71
CA ASN A 42 28.41 -15.56 2.03
C ASN A 42 28.87 -14.44 1.08
N LYS A 43 29.72 -13.54 1.56
CA LYS A 43 30.31 -12.48 0.74
C LYS A 43 31.33 -13.09 -0.23
N ALA A 44 30.97 -13.20 -1.50
CA ALA A 44 31.80 -13.71 -2.58
C ALA A 44 31.24 -13.24 -3.94
N VAL A 45 32.09 -13.03 -4.94
CA VAL A 45 31.67 -12.56 -6.28
C VAL A 45 30.80 -13.61 -6.97
N GLU A 46 31.12 -14.88 -6.76
CA GLU A 46 30.42 -16.06 -7.27
C GLU A 46 28.96 -16.11 -6.76
N ASN A 47 28.68 -15.48 -5.63
CA ASN A 47 27.35 -15.41 -5.04
C ASN A 47 26.50 -14.25 -5.60
N LEU A 48 27.04 -13.33 -6.40
CA LEU A 48 26.29 -12.19 -6.96
C LEU A 48 24.99 -12.59 -7.69
N PRO A 49 24.93 -13.68 -8.48
CA PRO A 49 23.68 -14.14 -9.08
C PRO A 49 22.62 -14.51 -8.03
N LYS A 50 23.03 -15.13 -6.91
CA LYS A 50 22.16 -15.48 -5.78
C LYS A 50 21.67 -14.22 -5.07
N VAL A 51 22.57 -13.26 -4.81
CA VAL A 51 22.22 -11.95 -4.23
C VAL A 51 21.16 -11.24 -5.08
N ARG A 52 21.40 -11.13 -6.40
CA ARG A 52 20.46 -10.51 -7.34
C ARG A 52 19.10 -11.18 -7.31
N LYS A 53 19.06 -12.52 -7.32
CA LYS A 53 17.81 -13.29 -7.25
C LYS A 53 17.05 -12.98 -5.96
N THR A 54 17.74 -12.98 -4.82
CA THR A 54 17.13 -12.69 -3.51
C THR A 54 16.59 -11.27 -3.42
N LEU A 55 17.38 -10.25 -3.76
CA LEU A 55 16.94 -8.85 -3.69
C LEU A 55 15.80 -8.55 -4.67
N ARG A 56 15.81 -9.18 -5.86
CA ARG A 56 14.69 -9.09 -6.81
C ARG A 56 13.40 -9.66 -6.22
N ALA A 57 13.47 -10.83 -5.59
CA ALA A 57 12.29 -11.42 -4.94
C ALA A 57 11.75 -10.54 -3.80
N ILE A 58 12.60 -9.83 -3.07
CA ILE A 58 12.17 -8.85 -2.07
C ILE A 58 11.40 -7.71 -2.73
N ASN A 59 11.88 -7.14 -3.84
CA ASN A 59 11.15 -6.11 -4.57
C ASN A 59 9.79 -6.60 -5.09
N GLU A 60 9.74 -7.79 -5.67
CA GLU A 60 8.50 -8.41 -6.17
C GLU A 60 7.48 -8.61 -5.05
N ASN A 61 7.90 -9.19 -3.92
CA ASN A 61 7.03 -9.41 -2.76
C ASN A 61 6.55 -8.10 -2.15
N TYR A 62 7.41 -7.09 -2.07
CA TYR A 62 7.06 -5.78 -1.54
C TYR A 62 5.99 -5.09 -2.40
N LEU A 63 6.13 -5.16 -3.72
CA LEU A 63 5.13 -4.63 -4.65
C LEU A 63 3.81 -5.42 -4.59
N ASN A 64 3.85 -6.75 -4.46
CA ASN A 64 2.64 -7.55 -4.32
C ASN A 64 1.84 -7.17 -3.07
N ILE A 65 2.50 -7.04 -1.91
CA ILE A 65 1.82 -6.64 -0.67
C ILE A 65 1.26 -5.21 -0.76
N GLN A 66 1.97 -4.29 -1.42
CA GLN A 66 1.47 -2.94 -1.64
C GLN A 66 0.19 -2.91 -2.50
N GLN A 67 0.04 -3.82 -3.46
CA GLN A 67 -1.20 -3.91 -4.25
C GLN A 67 -2.40 -4.20 -3.33
N ASP A 68 -2.29 -5.18 -2.44
CA ASP A 68 -3.36 -5.53 -1.49
C ASP A 68 -3.73 -4.34 -0.60
N ILE A 69 -2.73 -3.60 -0.11
CA ILE A 69 -2.95 -2.40 0.72
C ILE A 69 -3.72 -1.34 -0.08
N LEU A 70 -3.28 -1.01 -1.30
CA LEU A 70 -3.93 0.00 -2.13
C LEU A 70 -5.37 -0.39 -2.51
N GLU A 71 -5.64 -1.67 -2.71
CA GLU A 71 -6.99 -2.16 -3.00
C GLU A 71 -7.99 -1.93 -1.86
N THR A 72 -7.54 -1.83 -0.60
CA THR A 72 -8.42 -1.50 0.53
C THR A 72 -8.81 -0.03 0.59
N PHE A 73 -7.99 0.86 0.01
CA PHE A 73 -8.25 2.31 -0.02
C PHE A 73 -9.09 2.75 -1.22
N VAL A 74 -9.21 1.90 -2.25
CA VAL A 74 -10.02 2.22 -3.43
C VAL A 74 -11.43 1.67 -3.22
N ASP A 75 -12.40 2.57 -3.03
CA ASP A 75 -13.81 2.18 -3.06
C ASP A 75 -14.13 1.57 -4.43
N ARG A 76 -14.54 0.30 -4.45
CA ARG A 76 -15.02 -0.40 -5.65
C ARG A 76 -16.53 -0.23 -5.83
N GLY A 77 -17.10 0.84 -5.27
CA GLY A 77 -18.53 1.12 -5.24
C GLY A 77 -19.26 0.56 -4.01
N GLN A 78 -18.55 0.07 -2.99
CA GLN A 78 -19.14 -0.29 -1.70
C GLN A 78 -19.73 0.95 -1.00
N LEU A 79 -18.99 2.07 -0.95
CA LEU A 79 -19.47 3.32 -0.36
C LEU A 79 -20.64 3.87 -1.18
N ARG A 80 -20.56 3.78 -2.51
CA ARG A 80 -21.70 4.13 -3.38
C ARG A 80 -22.94 3.29 -3.05
N ARG A 81 -22.82 1.97 -2.92
CA ARG A 81 -23.92 1.07 -2.54
C ARG A 81 -24.52 1.43 -1.17
N LEU A 82 -23.69 1.81 -0.20
CA LEU A 82 -24.17 2.26 1.11
C LEU A 82 -24.99 3.56 1.04
N ARG A 83 -24.72 4.42 0.06
CA ARG A 83 -25.49 5.65 -0.19
C ARG A 83 -26.79 5.41 -0.95
N GLU A 84 -26.91 4.27 -1.62
CA GLU A 84 -28.12 3.90 -2.34
C GLU A 84 -29.18 3.35 -1.38
N PRO A 85 -30.47 3.64 -1.59
CA PRO A 85 -31.55 3.04 -0.82
C PRO A 85 -31.61 1.53 -1.04
N SER A 86 -31.85 0.76 0.02
CA SER A 86 -32.00 -0.70 -0.05
C SER A 86 -33.41 -1.13 0.39
N LEU A 87 -33.76 -2.39 0.13
CA LEU A 87 -34.99 -3.00 0.64
C LEU A 87 -34.65 -3.96 1.77
N ASN A 88 -35.46 -3.96 2.83
CA ASN A 88 -35.37 -4.99 3.86
C ASN A 88 -36.04 -6.30 3.38
N SER A 89 -35.92 -7.37 4.18
CA SER A 89 -36.53 -8.68 3.89
C SER A 89 -38.06 -8.63 3.74
N SER A 90 -38.72 -7.60 4.28
CA SER A 90 -40.17 -7.37 4.15
C SER A 90 -40.53 -6.44 2.98
N GLY A 91 -39.57 -6.03 2.14
CA GLY A 91 -39.79 -5.14 1.00
C GLY A 91 -39.89 -3.64 1.34
N LYS A 92 -39.68 -3.25 2.60
CA LYS A 92 -39.66 -1.84 3.03
C LYS A 92 -38.34 -1.18 2.66
N ARG A 93 -38.42 0.01 2.07
CA ARG A 93 -37.25 0.83 1.68
C ARG A 93 -36.55 1.41 2.91
N ILE A 94 -35.24 1.19 2.99
CA ILE A 94 -34.33 1.80 3.94
C ILE A 94 -33.51 2.86 3.18
N PRO A 95 -33.43 4.11 3.68
CA PRO A 95 -32.61 5.13 3.05
C PRO A 95 -31.11 4.78 3.17
N GLY A 96 -30.33 5.12 2.15
CA GLY A 96 -28.88 4.99 2.20
C GLY A 96 -28.23 5.96 3.20
N LEU A 97 -26.99 5.67 3.56
CA LEU A 97 -26.15 6.49 4.44
C LEU A 97 -25.76 7.80 3.74
N LYS A 98 -25.77 8.92 4.48
CA LYS A 98 -25.37 10.23 3.94
C LYS A 98 -23.89 10.51 4.23
N LEU A 99 -23.03 9.71 3.59
CA LEU A 99 -21.59 9.71 3.81
C LEU A 99 -20.89 11.05 3.46
N ASP A 100 -21.57 11.95 2.75
CA ASP A 100 -21.08 13.28 2.36
C ASP A 100 -21.77 14.43 3.13
N HIS A 101 -22.64 14.13 4.09
CA HIS A 101 -23.36 15.16 4.82
C HIS A 101 -22.47 15.74 5.94
N GLU A 102 -22.18 17.03 5.87
CA GLU A 102 -21.25 17.75 6.76
C GLU A 102 -21.49 17.46 8.26
N ARG A 103 -22.75 17.52 8.73
CA ARG A 103 -23.06 17.21 10.13
C ARG A 103 -22.81 15.75 10.53
N GLN A 104 -23.00 14.80 9.62
CA GLN A 104 -22.71 13.39 9.93
C GLN A 104 -21.20 13.16 9.97
N LEU A 105 -20.45 13.77 9.05
CA LEU A 105 -19.00 13.74 9.06
C LEU A 105 -18.42 14.37 10.34
N ALA A 106 -18.94 15.52 10.77
CA ALA A 106 -18.53 16.16 12.02
C ALA A 106 -18.80 15.29 13.24
N LEU A 107 -19.94 14.60 13.27
CA LEU A 107 -20.27 13.65 14.34
C LEU A 107 -19.34 12.43 14.33
N MET A 108 -19.08 11.82 13.17
CA MET A 108 -18.16 10.69 13.06
C MET A 108 -16.75 11.09 13.51
N GLN A 109 -16.28 12.27 13.12
CA GLN A 109 -14.99 12.81 13.57
C GLN A 109 -14.93 12.92 15.09
N ALA A 110 -15.98 13.45 15.73
CA ALA A 110 -16.05 13.61 17.18
C ALA A 110 -16.13 12.28 17.96
N LEU A 111 -16.57 11.18 17.32
CA LEU A 111 -16.70 9.87 17.96
C LEU A 111 -15.45 8.99 17.82
N VAL A 112 -14.60 9.26 16.82
CA VAL A 112 -13.40 8.46 16.51
C VAL A 112 -12.11 9.12 17.04
N CYS A 113 -12.16 10.42 17.35
CA CYS A 113 -11.09 11.15 18.04
C CYS A 113 -11.25 11.09 19.55
#